data_AF-A0AAY5F2Q4-F1
#
_entry.id   AF-A0AAY5F2Q4-F1
#
_cell.length_a   1.000
_cell.length_b   1.000
_cell.length_c   1.000
_cell.angle_alpha   90.00
_cell.angle_beta   90.00
_cell.angle_gamma   90.00
#
_symmetry.space_group_name_H-M   'P 1'
#
loop_
_entity.id
_entity.type
_entity.pdbx_description
1 polymer ?
#
loop_
_entity_poly.entity_id
_entity_poly.type
_entity_poly.pdbx_seq_one_letter_code
_entity_poly.pdbx_strand_id
1 'polypeptide(L)'
;MFFLNQAFHKESSVETDNSTEQDYFSVSAIIERANKNVDQTLDESTVLFGDIAEYTGFQNADPCISRGCKWSKHKKGKVYVPYSISNQYSIREKQIIQGALYSFANTTCIRFIPRYRQQDYLHIKSESGCYSFVGRRGGEQVVSLQRFGCVYHGVVQHELLHALGFKHEQTRSDRDVHVRILYQNIIHGMEHNFQKFQTNNLGTPYDYNSIMHYGRYAFSKNTEPTIIPIPNNNVAIGRATEMSRVDFQRVNKLYCG
;
A
#
# COMPACT_ATOMS: atom_id res chain seq x y z
N MET A 1 60.69 -40.75 -2.70
CA MET A 1 59.26 -41.04 -2.93
C MET A 1 58.47 -40.37 -1.81
N PHE A 2 58.18 -39.08 -1.93
CA PHE A 2 57.26 -38.35 -1.05
C PHE A 2 56.73 -37.17 -1.87
N PHE A 3 55.47 -37.24 -2.28
CA PHE A 3 54.75 -36.12 -2.87
C PHE A 3 53.91 -35.45 -1.78
N LEU A 4 54.07 -34.13 -1.67
CA LEU A 4 53.27 -33.21 -0.87
C LEU A 4 51.81 -33.21 -1.37
N ASN A 5 50.86 -33.31 -0.44
CA ASN A 5 49.46 -32.98 -0.70
C ASN A 5 49.01 -31.99 0.39
N GLN A 6 49.01 -30.69 0.07
CA GLN A 6 48.29 -29.68 0.84
C GLN A 6 46.90 -29.55 0.21
N ALA A 7 45.89 -30.10 0.88
CA ALA A 7 44.49 -29.82 0.55
C ALA A 7 44.14 -28.44 1.08
N PHE A 8 44.00 -27.48 0.17
CA PHE A 8 43.34 -26.20 0.41
C PHE A 8 41.86 -26.45 0.73
N HIS A 9 41.43 -26.18 1.95
CA HIS A 9 40.02 -26.01 2.26
C HIS A 9 39.53 -24.75 1.56
N LYS A 10 38.70 -24.92 0.52
CA LYS A 10 37.90 -23.84 -0.05
C LYS A 10 36.56 -23.85 0.67
N GLU A 11 36.43 -23.05 1.72
CA GLU A 11 35.11 -22.65 2.23
C GLU A 11 34.44 -21.83 1.11
N SER A 12 33.43 -22.41 0.45
CA SER A 12 32.50 -21.61 -0.32
C SER A 12 31.51 -21.00 0.67
N SER A 13 31.66 -19.71 0.97
CA SER A 13 30.58 -18.93 1.54
C SER A 13 29.42 -18.92 0.55
N VAL A 14 28.39 -19.71 0.83
CA VAL A 14 27.08 -19.56 0.19
C VAL A 14 26.51 -18.26 0.71
N GLU A 15 26.68 -17.17 -0.04
CA GLU A 15 25.83 -15.99 0.09
C GLU A 15 24.42 -16.43 -0.33
N THR A 16 23.58 -16.78 0.65
CA THR A 16 22.14 -16.92 0.39
C THR A 16 21.62 -15.56 -0.02
N ASP A 17 21.11 -15.46 -1.24
CA ASP A 17 20.49 -14.27 -1.80
C ASP A 17 19.26 -13.87 -0.99
N ASN A 18 19.50 -13.12 0.09
CA ASN A 18 18.50 -12.58 1.01
C ASN A 18 17.60 -11.52 0.32
N SER A 19 17.93 -11.13 -0.92
CA SER A 19 17.21 -10.09 -1.66
C SER A 19 15.90 -10.59 -2.29
N THR A 20 15.87 -11.83 -2.75
CA THR A 20 14.68 -12.44 -3.38
C THR A 20 13.62 -12.87 -2.35
N GLU A 21 14.05 -13.29 -1.15
CA GLU A 21 13.12 -13.64 -0.06
C GLU A 21 12.45 -12.38 0.54
N GLN A 22 13.20 -11.28 0.71
CA GLN A 22 12.62 -10.00 1.14
C GLN A 22 11.60 -9.45 0.14
N ASP A 23 11.86 -9.58 -1.17
CA ASP A 23 10.93 -9.15 -2.21
C ASP A 23 9.61 -9.95 -2.14
N TYR A 24 9.67 -11.24 -1.77
CA TYR A 24 8.50 -12.11 -1.66
C TYR A 24 7.57 -11.73 -0.50
N PHE A 25 8.09 -11.22 0.62
CA PHE A 25 7.30 -10.86 1.81
C PHE A 25 6.98 -9.36 1.91
N SER A 26 7.36 -8.58 0.91
CA SER A 26 6.99 -7.17 0.83
C SER A 26 5.48 -6.97 0.73
N VAL A 27 5.00 -5.83 1.25
CA VAL A 27 3.57 -5.48 1.21
C VAL A 27 3.05 -5.41 -0.22
N SER A 28 3.82 -4.80 -1.14
CA SER A 28 3.45 -4.72 -2.55
C SER A 28 3.29 -6.12 -3.18
N ALA A 29 4.21 -7.05 -2.92
CA ALA A 29 4.13 -8.40 -3.48
C ALA A 29 2.97 -9.22 -2.89
N ILE A 30 2.67 -9.03 -1.60
CA ILE A 30 1.53 -9.67 -0.95
C ILE A 30 0.21 -9.20 -1.58
N ILE A 31 0.02 -7.89 -1.72
CA ILE A 31 -1.20 -7.30 -2.31
C ILE A 31 -1.35 -7.72 -3.77
N GLU A 32 -0.29 -7.66 -4.57
CA GLU A 32 -0.33 -8.07 -5.98
C GLU A 32 -0.77 -9.54 -6.15
N ARG A 33 -0.27 -10.44 -5.29
CA ARG A 33 -0.68 -11.85 -5.31
C ARG A 33 -2.14 -12.05 -4.89
N ALA A 34 -2.58 -11.32 -3.86
CA ALA A 34 -3.96 -11.39 -3.38
C ALA A 34 -4.95 -10.85 -4.42
N ASN A 35 -4.55 -9.82 -5.18
CA ASN A 35 -5.42 -9.16 -6.15
C ASN A 35 -5.33 -9.73 -7.57
N LYS A 36 -4.41 -10.66 -7.84
CA LYS A 36 -4.15 -11.20 -9.18
C LYS A 36 -5.39 -11.70 -9.93
N ASN A 37 -6.37 -12.27 -9.22
CA ASN A 37 -7.59 -12.84 -9.79
C ASN A 37 -8.86 -12.11 -9.32
N VAL A 38 -8.72 -10.90 -8.78
CA VAL A 38 -9.86 -10.09 -8.35
C VAL A 38 -10.48 -9.43 -9.59
N ASP A 39 -11.81 -9.44 -9.66
CA ASP A 39 -12.53 -8.74 -10.71
C ASP A 39 -12.30 -7.23 -10.60
N GLN A 40 -12.04 -6.58 -11.73
CA GLN A 40 -11.90 -5.11 -11.77
C GLN A 40 -13.23 -4.41 -11.53
N THR A 41 -14.36 -5.09 -11.70
CA THR A 41 -15.69 -4.61 -11.29
C THR A 41 -16.13 -5.32 -10.02
N LEU A 42 -16.05 -4.62 -8.89
CA LEU A 42 -16.45 -5.17 -7.58
C LEU A 42 -17.98 -5.25 -7.47
N ASP A 43 -18.68 -4.28 -8.03
CA ASP A 43 -20.13 -4.23 -8.22
C ASP A 43 -20.47 -3.34 -9.43
N GLU A 44 -21.76 -3.16 -9.75
CA GLU A 44 -22.24 -2.33 -10.87
C GLU A 44 -21.68 -0.88 -10.83
N SER A 45 -21.29 -0.42 -9.65
CA SER A 45 -20.92 0.96 -9.36
C SER A 45 -19.48 1.15 -8.88
N THR A 46 -18.64 0.11 -8.80
CA THR A 46 -17.30 0.19 -8.19
C THR A 46 -16.24 -0.51 -9.04
N VAL A 47 -15.19 0.22 -9.39
CA VAL A 47 -14.04 -0.27 -10.14
C VAL A 47 -12.79 -0.31 -9.27
N LEU A 48 -12.00 -1.37 -9.42
CA LEU A 48 -10.74 -1.59 -8.73
C LEU A 48 -9.55 -1.26 -9.64
N PHE A 49 -8.72 -0.31 -9.19
CA PHE A 49 -7.46 0.06 -9.83
C PHE A 49 -6.30 -0.49 -8.99
N GLY A 50 -5.93 -1.75 -9.27
CA GLY A 50 -4.96 -2.51 -8.47
C GLY A 50 -5.56 -2.91 -7.13
N ASP A 51 -5.43 -2.03 -6.15
CA ASP A 51 -5.88 -2.14 -4.75
C ASP A 51 -6.67 -0.88 -4.30
N ILE A 52 -6.94 0.06 -5.22
CA ILE A 52 -7.77 1.24 -4.95
C ILE A 52 -9.16 1.05 -5.53
N ALA A 53 -10.20 1.14 -4.68
CA ALA A 53 -11.59 1.17 -5.12
C ALA A 53 -12.07 2.61 -5.42
N GLU A 54 -12.73 2.79 -6.56
CA GLU A 54 -13.38 4.04 -6.98
C GLU A 54 -14.79 3.79 -7.51
N TYR A 55 -15.76 4.65 -7.16
CA TYR A 55 -17.13 4.57 -7.68
C TYR A 55 -17.19 5.01 -9.15
N THR A 56 -17.89 4.26 -10.00
CA THR A 56 -18.18 4.62 -11.39
C THR A 56 -19.16 5.79 -11.43
N GLY A 57 -19.07 6.64 -12.47
CA GLY A 57 -19.94 7.81 -12.63
C GLY A 57 -19.43 9.13 -12.03
N PHE A 58 -18.32 9.12 -11.29
CA PHE A 58 -17.61 10.33 -10.85
C PHE A 58 -16.25 10.47 -11.56
N GLN A 59 -16.26 10.53 -12.90
CA GLN A 59 -15.04 10.76 -13.68
C GLN A 59 -14.87 12.22 -14.05
N ASN A 60 -13.61 12.66 -13.94
CA ASN A 60 -13.02 13.93 -14.38
C ASN A 60 -12.72 14.91 -13.22
N ALA A 61 -11.47 14.83 -12.77
CA ALA A 61 -10.77 15.86 -11.99
C ALA A 61 -11.30 16.15 -10.58
N ASP A 62 -11.34 15.14 -9.71
CA ASP A 62 -11.64 15.40 -8.31
C ASP A 62 -10.49 15.03 -7.37
N PRO A 63 -9.63 16.00 -7.02
CA PRO A 63 -8.74 15.83 -5.89
C PRO A 63 -9.62 15.62 -4.66
N CYS A 64 -9.60 14.41 -4.12
CA CYS A 64 -10.18 14.05 -2.81
C CYS A 64 -9.96 15.19 -1.77
N ILE A 65 -8.76 15.78 -1.78
CA ILE A 65 -8.35 16.85 -0.88
C ILE A 65 -9.17 18.15 -1.07
N SER A 66 -9.67 18.47 -2.27
CA SER A 66 -10.48 19.66 -2.54
C SER A 66 -11.98 19.54 -2.19
N ARG A 67 -12.53 18.32 -2.07
CA ARG A 67 -13.95 18.09 -1.70
C ARG A 67 -14.20 17.64 -0.27
N GLY A 68 -13.21 17.69 0.61
CA GLY A 68 -13.40 17.35 2.03
C GLY A 68 -13.44 15.84 2.30
N CYS A 69 -12.76 15.03 1.49
CA CYS A 69 -12.60 13.59 1.72
C CYS A 69 -11.68 13.27 2.92
N LYS A 70 -11.18 14.27 3.64
CA LYS A 70 -10.41 14.03 4.86
C LYS A 70 -11.33 13.53 5.96
N TRP A 71 -10.80 12.69 6.84
CA TRP A 71 -11.42 12.42 8.12
C TRP A 71 -11.39 13.67 9.01
N SER A 72 -12.49 13.93 9.71
CA SER A 72 -12.68 15.16 10.48
C SER A 72 -11.72 15.26 11.67
N LYS A 73 -11.04 16.40 11.79
CA LYS A 73 -10.18 16.73 12.94
C LYS A 73 -11.04 17.19 14.11
N HIS A 74 -10.91 16.51 15.24
CA HIS A 74 -11.55 16.88 16.49
C HIS A 74 -10.88 18.14 17.08
N LYS A 75 -11.65 18.92 17.87
CA LYS A 75 -11.19 20.18 18.49
C LYS A 75 -9.89 20.08 19.28
N LYS A 76 -9.62 18.89 19.85
CA LYS A 76 -8.39 18.58 20.61
C LYS A 76 -7.19 18.16 19.74
N GLY A 77 -7.27 18.35 18.43
CA GLY A 77 -6.16 18.09 17.50
C GLY A 77 -6.01 16.64 17.03
N LYS A 78 -6.86 15.72 17.48
CA LYS A 78 -6.88 14.30 17.05
C LYS A 78 -7.86 14.08 15.92
N VAL A 79 -7.59 13.08 15.09
CA VAL A 79 -8.52 12.63 14.04
C VAL A 79 -9.00 11.25 14.42
N TYR A 80 -10.30 11.11 14.69
CA TYR A 80 -10.89 9.83 15.07
C TYR A 80 -11.48 9.17 13.84
N VAL A 81 -11.01 7.97 13.51
CA VAL A 81 -11.50 7.18 12.37
C VAL A 81 -12.25 5.97 12.94
N PRO A 82 -13.58 5.97 12.94
CA PRO A 82 -14.36 4.86 13.47
C PRO A 82 -14.21 3.63 12.57
N TYR A 83 -14.16 2.44 13.17
CA TYR A 83 -14.10 1.17 12.43
C TYR A 83 -14.94 0.06 13.06
N SER A 84 -15.37 -0.89 12.24
CA SER A 84 -15.90 -2.19 12.67
C SER A 84 -15.14 -3.31 11.96
N ILE A 85 -14.94 -4.44 12.64
CA ILE A 85 -14.28 -5.62 12.06
C ILE A 85 -15.32 -6.74 11.96
N SER A 86 -15.46 -7.29 10.75
CA SER A 86 -16.37 -8.39 10.45
C SER A 86 -16.12 -9.61 11.35
N ASN A 87 -17.18 -10.37 11.63
CA ASN A 87 -17.10 -11.63 12.36
C ASN A 87 -16.51 -12.78 11.54
N GLN A 88 -16.23 -12.56 10.26
CA GLN A 88 -15.49 -13.51 9.41
C GLN A 88 -14.07 -13.76 9.92
N TYR A 89 -13.46 -12.80 10.60
CA TYR A 89 -12.09 -12.93 11.13
C TYR A 89 -12.07 -13.66 12.47
N SER A 90 -11.09 -14.56 12.61
CA SER A 90 -10.71 -15.18 13.89
C SER A 90 -10.16 -14.16 14.88
N ILE A 91 -10.06 -14.55 16.14
CA ILE A 91 -9.48 -13.72 17.21
C ILE A 91 -8.05 -13.29 16.86
N ARG A 92 -7.24 -14.22 16.31
CA ARG A 92 -5.85 -13.94 15.92
C ARG A 92 -5.77 -12.94 14.77
N GLU A 93 -6.61 -13.09 13.76
CA GLU A 93 -6.70 -12.13 12.64
C GLU A 93 -7.14 -10.75 13.12
N LYS A 94 -8.14 -10.69 14.01
CA LYS A 94 -8.58 -9.44 14.65
C LYS A 94 -7.46 -8.74 15.42
N GLN A 95 -6.62 -9.50 16.13
CA GLN A 95 -5.46 -8.95 16.84
C GLN A 95 -4.42 -8.32 15.89
N ILE A 96 -4.16 -8.93 14.74
CA ILE A 96 -3.24 -8.37 13.73
C ILE A 96 -3.80 -7.06 13.18
N ILE A 97 -5.08 -7.05 12.80
CA ILE A 97 -5.78 -5.87 12.27
C ILE A 97 -5.76 -4.73 13.32
N GLN A 98 -6.11 -5.04 14.57
CA GLN A 98 -6.10 -4.07 15.67
C GLN A 98 -4.70 -3.55 15.98
N GLY A 99 -3.67 -4.40 15.95
CA GLY A 99 -2.28 -3.98 16.11
C GLY A 99 -1.88 -2.92 15.09
N ALA A 100 -2.20 -3.15 13.81
CA ALA A 100 -1.93 -2.19 12.74
C ALA A 100 -2.75 -0.89 12.89
N LEU A 101 -4.05 -0.97 13.20
CA LEU A 101 -4.88 0.21 13.50
C LEU A 101 -4.27 1.07 14.61
N TYR A 102 -3.83 0.44 15.70
CA TYR A 102 -3.31 1.17 16.86
C TYR A 102 -1.88 1.68 16.65
N SER A 103 -1.11 1.09 15.73
CA SER A 103 0.25 1.55 15.41
C SER A 103 0.32 3.02 14.99
N PHE A 104 -0.71 3.53 14.30
CA PHE A 104 -0.79 4.93 13.87
C PHE A 104 -0.78 5.92 15.05
N ALA A 105 -1.26 5.50 16.22
CA ALA A 105 -1.37 6.39 17.38
C ALA A 105 -0.01 6.78 17.98
N ASN A 106 1.04 6.00 17.69
CA ASN A 106 2.40 6.17 18.23
C ASN A 106 3.10 7.40 17.65
N THR A 107 2.89 7.66 16.36
CA THR A 107 3.65 8.66 15.60
C THR A 107 2.75 9.72 14.97
N THR A 108 1.42 9.56 15.02
CA THR A 108 0.46 10.49 14.41
C THR A 108 -0.67 10.91 15.35
N CYS A 109 -1.49 11.86 14.89
CA CYS A 109 -2.74 12.25 15.56
C CYS A 109 -3.96 11.39 15.19
N ILE A 110 -3.80 10.42 14.28
CA ILE A 110 -4.87 9.50 13.88
C ILE A 110 -5.17 8.54 15.03
N ARG A 111 -6.46 8.32 15.30
CA ARG A 111 -6.96 7.40 16.32
C ARG A 111 -8.07 6.57 15.70
N PHE A 112 -7.75 5.33 15.36
CA PHE A 112 -8.76 4.36 14.99
C PHE A 112 -9.52 3.93 16.24
N ILE A 113 -10.85 4.05 16.21
CA ILE A 113 -11.71 3.73 17.36
C ILE A 113 -12.81 2.75 16.96
N PRO A 114 -13.20 1.81 17.83
CA PRO A 114 -14.38 0.99 17.59
C PRO A 114 -15.60 1.89 17.34
N ARG A 115 -16.34 1.61 16.27
CA ARG A 115 -17.56 2.31 15.93
C ARG A 115 -18.62 2.07 16.98
N TYR A 116 -19.35 3.14 17.33
CA TYR A 116 -20.57 3.07 18.12
C TYR A 116 -21.79 3.53 17.31
N ARG A 117 -21.88 4.82 16.99
CA ARG A 117 -23.00 5.43 16.24
C ARG A 117 -22.57 6.36 15.11
N GLN A 118 -21.26 6.44 14.85
CA GLN A 118 -20.73 7.31 13.81
C GLN A 118 -21.27 6.85 12.44
N GLN A 119 -21.73 7.81 11.65
CA GLN A 119 -22.25 7.57 10.31
C GLN A 119 -21.14 7.14 9.35
N ASP A 120 -20.01 7.85 9.38
CA ASP A 120 -18.84 7.57 8.57
C ASP A 120 -17.88 6.64 9.32
N TYR A 121 -17.53 5.51 8.73
CA TYR A 121 -16.65 4.51 9.35
C TYR A 121 -16.08 3.54 8.32
N LEU A 122 -14.98 2.89 8.70
CA LEU A 122 -14.39 1.78 7.96
C LEU A 122 -15.04 0.47 8.39
N HIS A 123 -15.59 -0.29 7.43
CA HIS A 123 -16.01 -1.66 7.68
C HIS A 123 -14.96 -2.61 7.11
N ILE A 124 -14.17 -3.21 8.00
CA ILE A 124 -13.11 -4.15 7.65
C ILE A 124 -13.75 -5.53 7.43
N LYS A 125 -13.72 -6.02 6.19
CA LYS A 125 -14.37 -7.27 5.75
C LYS A 125 -13.42 -8.13 4.92
N SER A 126 -13.66 -9.44 4.92
CA SER A 126 -12.92 -10.35 4.06
C SER A 126 -13.66 -10.53 2.75
N GLU A 127 -13.38 -9.69 1.78
CA GLU A 127 -13.82 -9.87 0.40
C GLU A 127 -12.67 -10.44 -0.45
N SER A 128 -12.81 -10.45 -1.78
CA SER A 128 -11.76 -10.91 -2.67
C SER A 128 -10.66 -9.85 -2.77
N GLY A 129 -9.42 -10.20 -2.39
CA GLY A 129 -8.28 -9.29 -2.42
C GLY A 129 -8.12 -8.33 -1.24
N CYS A 130 -7.10 -7.49 -1.35
CA CYS A 130 -6.76 -6.39 -0.45
C CYS A 130 -7.08 -5.08 -1.18
N TYR A 131 -8.00 -4.28 -0.65
CA TYR A 131 -8.29 -2.99 -1.27
C TYR A 131 -8.98 -2.03 -0.31
N SER A 132 -8.93 -0.75 -0.67
CA SER A 132 -9.56 0.31 0.09
C SER A 132 -9.94 1.49 -0.81
N PHE A 133 -10.90 2.29 -0.34
CA PHE A 133 -11.21 3.56 -0.98
C PHE A 133 -10.19 4.63 -0.57
N VAL A 134 -9.87 5.55 -1.48
CA VAL A 134 -9.02 6.71 -1.16
C VAL A 134 -9.82 7.78 -0.40
N GLY A 135 -9.49 7.96 0.87
CA GLY A 135 -10.10 8.96 1.77
C GLY A 135 -11.48 8.56 2.31
N ARG A 136 -12.10 9.48 3.06
CA ARG A 136 -13.46 9.37 3.59
C ARG A 136 -14.47 9.55 2.46
N ARG A 137 -15.33 8.55 2.24
CA ARG A 137 -16.39 8.56 1.21
C ARG A 137 -17.76 8.99 1.73
N GLY A 138 -17.97 8.89 3.05
CA GLY A 138 -19.26 9.11 3.69
C GLY A 138 -20.04 7.81 3.85
N GLY A 139 -20.68 7.61 5.01
CA GLY A 139 -21.34 6.35 5.35
C GLY A 139 -20.38 5.18 5.64
N GLU A 140 -20.87 3.96 5.46
CA GLU A 140 -20.03 2.76 5.49
C GLU A 140 -19.11 2.75 4.26
N GLN A 141 -17.79 2.61 4.47
CA GLN A 141 -16.86 2.29 3.38
C GLN A 141 -16.06 1.03 3.71
N VAL A 142 -15.91 0.15 2.74
CA VAL A 142 -15.21 -1.13 2.92
C VAL A 142 -13.70 -0.93 2.89
N VAL A 143 -13.02 -1.68 3.76
CA VAL A 143 -11.60 -2.01 3.62
C VAL A 143 -11.54 -3.52 3.52
N SER A 144 -11.24 -4.05 2.34
CA SER A 144 -11.14 -5.50 2.14
C SER A 144 -9.77 -5.98 2.59
N LEU A 145 -9.78 -6.95 3.50
CA LEU A 145 -8.59 -7.71 3.85
C LEU A 145 -8.96 -9.19 3.74
N GLN A 146 -8.76 -9.79 2.57
CA GLN A 146 -8.96 -11.22 2.39
C GLN A 146 -8.19 -12.02 3.46
N ARG A 147 -8.91 -12.88 4.20
CA ARG A 147 -8.34 -13.64 5.34
C ARG A 147 -7.05 -14.37 5.00
N PHE A 148 -7.05 -15.06 3.86
CA PHE A 148 -5.89 -15.78 3.35
C PHE A 148 -5.23 -14.97 2.24
N GLY A 149 -4.47 -13.94 2.63
CA GLY A 149 -3.73 -13.11 1.68
C GLY A 149 -3.40 -11.71 2.19
N CYS A 150 -4.28 -11.09 2.97
CA CYS A 150 -4.16 -9.67 3.31
C CYS A 150 -3.96 -9.37 4.80
N VAL A 151 -4.13 -10.35 5.69
CA VAL A 151 -4.08 -10.13 7.14
C VAL A 151 -2.63 -10.12 7.65
N TYR A 152 -1.86 -9.15 7.19
CA TYR A 152 -0.48 -8.85 7.59
C TYR A 152 -0.39 -7.41 8.06
N HIS A 153 0.40 -7.14 9.11
CA HIS A 153 0.47 -5.81 9.72
C HIS A 153 0.72 -4.69 8.69
N GLY A 154 1.72 -4.86 7.82
CA GLY A 154 2.03 -3.88 6.77
C GLY A 154 0.93 -3.72 5.72
N VAL A 155 0.27 -4.81 5.30
CA VAL A 155 -0.85 -4.73 4.35
C VAL A 155 -2.02 -3.95 4.97
N VAL A 156 -2.33 -4.21 6.24
CA VAL A 156 -3.36 -3.42 6.95
C VAL A 156 -2.97 -1.95 7.02
N GLN A 157 -1.70 -1.61 7.29
CA GLN A 157 -1.25 -0.22 7.26
C GLN A 157 -1.40 0.42 5.88
N HIS A 158 -1.09 -0.30 4.80
CA HIS A 158 -1.24 0.15 3.42
C HIS A 158 -2.70 0.51 3.09
N GLU A 159 -3.63 -0.40 3.35
CA GLU A 159 -5.05 -0.17 3.07
C GLU A 159 -5.66 0.95 3.95
N LEU A 160 -5.14 1.13 5.16
CA LEU A 160 -5.51 2.24 6.03
C LEU A 160 -4.94 3.58 5.54
N LEU A 161 -3.77 3.60 4.90
CA LEU A 161 -3.25 4.81 4.25
C LEU A 161 -4.11 5.21 3.05
N HIS A 162 -4.59 4.25 2.25
CA HIS A 162 -5.63 4.53 1.25
C HIS A 162 -6.86 5.16 1.89
N ALA A 163 -7.41 4.55 2.94
CA ALA A 163 -8.57 5.09 3.65
C ALA A 163 -8.34 6.50 4.23
N LEU A 164 -7.08 6.86 4.53
CA LEU A 164 -6.69 8.21 4.98
C LEU A 164 -6.47 9.21 3.83
N GLY A 165 -6.51 8.77 2.58
CA GLY A 165 -6.44 9.63 1.40
C GLY A 165 -5.12 9.59 0.63
N PHE A 166 -4.25 8.61 0.90
CA PHE A 166 -2.98 8.45 0.20
C PHE A 166 -3.12 7.52 -1.01
N LYS A 167 -2.56 7.92 -2.16
CA LYS A 167 -2.40 7.07 -3.35
C LYS A 167 -0.97 6.48 -3.37
N HIS A 168 -0.69 5.58 -4.31
CA HIS A 168 0.62 4.96 -4.43
C HIS A 168 1.73 5.94 -4.82
N GLU A 169 2.95 5.66 -4.35
CA GLU A 169 4.11 6.53 -4.52
C GLU A 169 4.51 6.72 -5.98
N GLN A 170 4.48 5.65 -6.78
CA GLN A 170 4.83 5.69 -8.20
C GLN A 170 3.82 6.45 -9.08
N THR A 171 2.69 6.89 -8.50
CA THR A 171 1.65 7.66 -9.18
C THR A 171 1.74 9.16 -8.89
N ARG A 172 2.72 9.60 -8.09
CA ARG A 172 2.94 11.02 -7.81
C ARG A 172 3.16 11.85 -9.08
N SER A 173 2.76 13.10 -9.01
CA SER A 173 2.94 14.10 -10.08
C SER A 173 4.41 14.30 -10.50
N ASP A 174 5.34 14.15 -9.55
CA ASP A 174 6.79 14.28 -9.74
C ASP A 174 7.52 12.94 -9.97
N ARG A 175 6.81 11.81 -10.11
CA ARG A 175 7.45 10.48 -10.17
C ARG A 175 8.45 10.32 -11.32
N ASP A 176 8.29 11.04 -12.44
CA ASP A 176 9.15 10.90 -13.62
C ASP A 176 10.58 11.43 -13.44
N VAL A 177 10.87 12.15 -12.34
CA VAL A 177 12.27 12.48 -11.98
C VAL A 177 12.92 11.44 -11.06
N HIS A 178 12.16 10.42 -10.65
CA HIS A 178 12.56 9.41 -9.67
C HIS A 178 12.49 7.98 -10.21
N VAL A 179 11.50 7.69 -11.06
CA VAL A 179 11.29 6.39 -11.68
C VAL A 179 10.91 6.56 -13.15
N ARG A 180 11.28 5.57 -13.97
CA ARG A 180 10.81 5.40 -15.33
C ARG A 180 9.87 4.20 -15.38
N ILE A 181 8.69 4.39 -15.98
CA ILE A 181 7.73 3.32 -16.23
C ILE A 181 7.98 2.72 -17.61
N LEU A 182 8.17 1.41 -17.65
CA LEU A 182 8.36 0.63 -18.88
C LEU A 182 7.01 0.05 -19.32
N TYR A 183 6.18 0.88 -19.93
CA TYR A 183 4.82 0.51 -20.35
C TYR A 183 4.78 -0.74 -21.26
N GLN A 184 5.82 -0.95 -22.07
CA GLN A 184 5.95 -2.14 -22.92
C GLN A 184 5.95 -3.46 -22.15
N ASN A 185 6.31 -3.46 -20.86
CA ASN A 185 6.38 -4.65 -20.00
C ASN A 185 5.11 -4.85 -19.16
N ILE A 186 4.16 -3.90 -19.16
CA ILE A 186 2.94 -3.98 -18.36
C ILE A 186 1.93 -4.95 -19.04
N ILE A 187 1.21 -5.72 -18.22
CA ILE A 187 0.05 -6.53 -18.62
C ILE A 187 -0.97 -5.63 -19.34
N HIS A 188 -1.39 -6.05 -20.53
CA HIS A 188 -2.36 -5.30 -21.32
C HIS A 188 -3.65 -5.05 -20.51
N GLY A 189 -4.07 -3.78 -20.44
CA GLY A 189 -5.24 -3.34 -19.67
C GLY A 189 -4.92 -2.90 -18.24
N MET A 190 -3.69 -3.10 -17.75
CA MET A 190 -3.24 -2.71 -16.39
C MET A 190 -2.44 -1.40 -16.38
N GLU A 191 -2.29 -0.72 -17.52
CA GLU A 191 -1.51 0.51 -17.65
C GLU A 191 -2.06 1.66 -16.79
N HIS A 192 -3.35 1.63 -16.50
CA HIS A 192 -4.03 2.61 -15.65
C HIS A 192 -3.46 2.66 -14.22
N ASN A 193 -2.92 1.54 -13.70
CA ASN A 193 -2.31 1.46 -12.36
C ASN A 193 -1.00 2.27 -12.25
N PHE A 194 -0.45 2.73 -13.38
CA PHE A 194 0.77 3.50 -13.47
C PHE A 194 0.53 4.94 -13.92
N GLN A 195 -0.73 5.36 -14.08
CA GLN A 195 -1.06 6.74 -14.44
C GLN A 195 -0.68 7.70 -13.30
N LYS A 196 -0.13 8.85 -13.67
CA LYS A 196 0.19 9.90 -12.69
C LYS A 196 -1.09 10.62 -12.29
N PHE A 197 -1.18 10.96 -11.01
CA PHE A 197 -2.20 11.88 -10.49
C PHE A 197 -1.58 13.25 -10.21
N GLN A 198 -2.39 14.31 -10.30
CA GLN A 198 -2.01 15.62 -9.78
C GLN A 198 -2.05 15.58 -8.25
N THR A 199 -0.98 15.07 -7.65
CA THR A 199 -0.88 14.86 -6.21
C THR A 199 -0.45 16.13 -5.47
N ASN A 200 -1.03 16.37 -4.28
CA ASN A 200 -0.41 17.25 -3.31
C ASN A 200 0.68 16.46 -2.57
N ASN A 201 1.94 16.69 -2.94
CA ASN A 201 3.09 15.99 -2.38
C ASN A 201 3.41 16.39 -0.93
N LEU A 202 2.65 17.32 -0.34
CA LEU A 202 2.79 17.83 1.02
C LEU A 202 4.21 18.34 1.34
N GLY A 203 4.96 18.77 0.32
CA GLY A 203 6.36 19.14 0.44
C GLY A 203 7.23 18.03 1.05
N THR A 204 6.94 16.77 0.74
CA THR A 204 7.75 15.62 1.14
C THR A 204 8.50 15.05 -0.06
N PRO A 205 9.73 14.54 0.15
CA PRO A 205 10.49 13.91 -0.92
C PRO A 205 9.78 12.64 -1.41
N TYR A 206 10.16 12.22 -2.61
CA TYR A 206 9.81 10.89 -3.11
C TYR A 206 10.52 9.83 -2.27
N ASP A 207 9.79 8.79 -1.88
CA ASP A 207 10.26 7.75 -0.97
C ASP A 207 10.15 6.36 -1.60
N TYR A 208 11.27 5.87 -2.12
CA TYR A 208 11.39 4.52 -2.70
C TYR A 208 11.06 3.40 -1.68
N ASN A 209 11.18 3.68 -0.38
CA ASN A 209 10.89 2.74 0.71
C ASN A 209 9.49 2.94 1.30
N SER A 210 8.64 3.78 0.70
CA SER A 210 7.26 3.94 1.13
C SER A 210 6.53 2.61 1.05
N ILE A 211 5.70 2.31 2.05
CA ILE A 211 4.79 1.14 2.01
C ILE A 211 3.80 1.23 0.86
N MET A 212 3.60 2.44 0.31
CA MET A 212 2.71 2.74 -0.81
C MET A 212 3.40 2.63 -2.18
N HIS A 213 4.67 2.20 -2.26
CA HIS A 213 5.39 2.08 -3.53
C HIS A 213 5.29 0.66 -4.10
N TYR A 214 4.90 0.53 -5.37
CA TYR A 214 4.91 -0.76 -6.06
C TYR A 214 6.31 -1.34 -6.26
N GLY A 215 6.39 -2.67 -6.28
CA GLY A 215 7.60 -3.40 -6.63
C GLY A 215 8.04 -3.20 -8.08
N ARG A 216 9.31 -3.51 -8.35
CA ARG A 216 9.95 -3.39 -9.68
C ARG A 216 9.21 -4.13 -10.79
N TYR A 217 8.60 -5.26 -10.46
CA TYR A 217 7.96 -6.18 -11.41
C TYR A 217 6.44 -6.15 -11.35
N ALA A 218 5.85 -5.18 -10.64
CA ALA A 218 4.41 -5.08 -10.48
C ALA A 218 3.71 -5.07 -11.84
N PHE A 219 2.70 -5.92 -12.01
CA PHE A 219 1.92 -6.06 -13.24
C PHE A 219 2.77 -6.37 -14.49
N SER A 220 3.89 -7.06 -14.35
CA SER A 220 4.73 -7.47 -15.47
C SER A 220 4.10 -8.63 -16.25
N LYS A 221 4.06 -8.53 -17.59
CA LYS A 221 3.59 -9.62 -18.47
C LYS A 221 4.67 -10.59 -18.91
N ASN A 222 5.93 -10.21 -18.74
CA ASN A 222 7.10 -10.88 -19.33
C ASN A 222 8.22 -11.09 -18.32
N THR A 223 7.94 -10.95 -17.02
CA THR A 223 8.91 -11.03 -15.91
C THR A 223 10.02 -9.97 -15.96
N GLU A 224 9.92 -9.01 -16.89
CA GLU A 224 10.81 -7.86 -16.97
C GLU A 224 10.30 -6.71 -16.08
N PRO A 225 11.18 -5.80 -15.63
CA PRO A 225 10.78 -4.66 -14.82
C PRO A 225 9.73 -3.78 -15.48
N THR A 226 8.73 -3.35 -14.73
CA THR A 226 7.76 -2.30 -15.13
C THR A 226 8.15 -0.93 -14.55
N ILE A 227 8.88 -0.90 -13.43
CA ILE A 227 9.36 0.31 -12.77
C ILE A 227 10.88 0.26 -12.61
N ILE A 228 11.59 1.26 -13.14
CA ILE A 228 13.04 1.41 -12.98
C ILE A 228 13.34 2.72 -12.23
N PRO A 229 13.96 2.67 -11.04
CA PRO A 229 14.46 3.87 -10.37
C PRO A 229 15.52 4.58 -11.20
N ILE A 230 15.52 5.91 -11.15
CA ILE A 230 16.49 6.78 -11.82
C ILE A 230 16.98 7.87 -10.85
N PRO A 231 18.22 8.38 -11.01
CA PRO A 231 19.23 7.97 -11.99
C PRO A 231 19.92 6.64 -11.64
N ASN A 232 19.76 6.16 -10.41
CA ASN A 232 20.38 4.91 -9.95
C ASN A 232 19.39 3.74 -9.99
N ASN A 233 19.53 2.88 -11.01
CA ASN A 233 18.69 1.69 -11.19
C ASN A 233 18.83 0.64 -10.08
N ASN A 234 19.83 0.73 -9.21
CA ASN A 234 20.07 -0.23 -8.12
C ASN A 234 19.29 0.10 -6.84
N VAL A 235 18.58 1.22 -6.80
CA VAL A 235 17.71 1.56 -5.66
C VAL A 235 16.61 0.48 -5.52
N ALA A 236 16.42 0.01 -4.29
CA ALA A 236 15.35 -0.92 -3.96
C ALA A 236 14.01 -0.18 -3.91
N ILE A 237 12.96 -0.80 -4.46
CA ILE A 237 11.59 -0.28 -4.46
C ILE A 237 10.61 -1.41 -4.14
N GLY A 238 9.53 -1.07 -3.44
CA GLY A 238 8.47 -2.02 -3.08
C GLY A 238 8.94 -3.14 -2.16
N ARG A 239 10.01 -2.93 -1.37
CA ARG A 239 10.53 -3.88 -0.36
C ARG A 239 9.98 -3.64 1.05
N ALA A 240 9.11 -2.65 1.20
CA ALA A 240 8.59 -2.24 2.50
C ALA A 240 7.72 -3.34 3.12
N THR A 241 7.97 -3.63 4.39
CA THR A 241 7.16 -4.52 5.24
C THR A 241 6.33 -3.73 6.27
N GLU A 242 6.66 -2.45 6.45
CA GLU A 242 6.00 -1.50 7.35
C GLU A 242 6.08 -0.07 6.79
N MET A 243 5.34 0.85 7.40
CA MET A 243 5.35 2.27 7.03
C MET A 243 6.71 2.91 7.21
N SER A 244 7.14 3.71 6.23
CA SER A 244 8.36 4.50 6.32
C SER A 244 8.19 5.73 7.23
N ARG A 245 9.31 6.36 7.59
CA ARG A 245 9.29 7.67 8.27
C ARG A 245 8.54 8.73 7.45
N VAL A 246 8.67 8.69 6.12
CA VAL A 246 8.03 9.66 5.22
C VAL A 246 6.53 9.42 5.15
N ASP A 247 6.08 8.16 5.20
CA ASP A 247 4.65 7.81 5.28
C ASP A 247 4.01 8.46 6.51
N PHE A 248 4.60 8.29 7.70
CA PHE A 248 4.11 8.95 8.93
C PHE A 248 4.17 10.47 8.85
N GLN A 249 5.23 11.04 8.27
CA GLN A 249 5.35 12.49 8.09
C GLN A 249 4.22 13.05 7.20
N ARG A 250 3.85 12.33 6.14
CA ARG A 250 2.75 12.74 5.26
C ARG A 250 1.41 12.69 5.96
N VAL A 251 1.13 11.65 6.73
CA VAL A 251 -0.07 11.57 7.59
C VAL A 251 -0.11 12.79 8.52
N ASN A 252 1.00 13.09 9.19
CA ASN A 252 1.09 14.23 10.11
C ASN A 252 0.89 15.58 9.42
N LYS A 253 1.50 15.81 8.26
CA LYS A 253 1.30 17.03 7.49
C LYS A 253 -0.14 17.18 7.00
N LEU A 254 -0.80 16.07 6.66
CA LEU A 254 -2.16 16.11 6.13
C LEU A 254 -3.22 16.39 7.21
N TYR A 255 -2.99 15.88 8.44
CA TYR A 255 -4.01 15.80 9.48
C TYR A 255 -3.66 16.48 10.81
N CYS A 256 -2.38 16.58 11.16
CA CYS A 256 -1.97 16.86 12.54
C CYS A 256 -1.45 18.28 12.77
N GLY A 257 -1.21 19.04 11.69
CA GLY A 257 -0.99 20.50 11.73
C GLY A 257 -2.25 21.24 12.16
#